data_AF-A0A366HCN1-F1
#
_entry.id   AF-A0A366HCN1-F1
#
_cell.length_a   1.000
_cell.length_b   1.000
_cell.length_c   1.000
_cell.angle_alpha   90.00
_cell.angle_beta   90.00
_cell.angle_gamma   90.00
#
_symmetry.space_group_name_H-M   'P 1'
#
loop_
_entity.id
_entity.type
_entity.pdbx_description
1 polymer ?
#
loop_
_entity_poly.entity_id
_entity_poly.type
_entity_poly.pdbx_seq_one_letter_code
_entity_poly.pdbx_strand_id
1 'polypeptide(L)'
;MKLDLTLLSLAATLGFHLAVPTVSHAQDKDEKPLKIDKSTSDKAKQMLEKLVGEAKEAVKESGEKGKDLWERTKENFTMSREAYVKKVNSALATMDAEIQVLAEGGSAVTTRDYFKTRIEALKQHLDYCKRDLARLQEAPSDEAFRVKQRGFDRGLDFLGQNIELAQEEAGL
;
A
#
# COMPACT_ATOMS: atom_id res chain seq x y z
N MET A 1 38.79 -30.70 -5.43
CA MET A 1 37.59 -30.07 -4.85
C MET A 1 37.47 -28.69 -5.47
N LYS A 2 36.42 -28.48 -6.28
CA LYS A 2 36.21 -27.24 -7.03
C LYS A 2 35.34 -26.29 -6.20
N LEU A 3 35.78 -25.04 -6.09
CA LEU A 3 34.98 -23.89 -5.67
C LEU A 3 33.95 -23.59 -6.75
N ASP A 4 32.73 -23.19 -6.36
CA ASP A 4 31.92 -22.26 -7.17
C ASP A 4 31.06 -21.38 -6.27
N LEU A 5 31.31 -20.08 -6.42
CA LEU A 5 30.65 -18.94 -5.84
C LEU A 5 30.27 -18.08 -7.04
N THR A 6 28.99 -17.94 -7.39
CA THR A 6 28.42 -16.74 -8.05
C THR A 6 26.93 -16.91 -8.42
N LEU A 7 26.12 -15.97 -7.90
CA LEU A 7 25.16 -15.13 -8.63
C LEU A 7 24.24 -15.78 -9.68
N LEU A 8 22.93 -15.77 -9.41
CA LEU A 8 21.94 -15.48 -10.45
C LEU A 8 20.78 -14.68 -9.86
N SER A 9 20.89 -13.38 -10.10
CA SER A 9 19.81 -12.39 -10.11
C SER A 9 18.65 -12.87 -10.97
N LEU A 10 17.43 -12.87 -10.42
CA LEU A 10 16.21 -13.00 -11.21
C LEU A 10 15.46 -11.66 -11.17
N ALA A 11 15.89 -10.77 -12.06
CA ALA A 11 15.14 -9.59 -12.45
C ALA A 11 13.96 -10.02 -13.33
N ALA A 12 12.73 -9.78 -12.88
CA ALA A 12 11.55 -9.83 -13.72
C ALA A 12 11.10 -8.38 -14.01
N THR A 13 11.64 -7.83 -15.09
CA THR A 13 11.19 -6.59 -15.73
C THR A 13 9.84 -6.82 -16.41
N LEU A 14 8.77 -6.23 -15.87
CA LEU A 14 7.54 -5.95 -16.62
C LEU A 14 7.51 -4.46 -16.94
N GLY A 15 8.10 -4.11 -18.09
CA GLY A 15 8.04 -2.79 -18.67
C GLY A 15 6.67 -2.54 -19.29
N PHE A 16 5.89 -1.63 -18.70
CA PHE A 16 4.79 -0.98 -19.40
C PHE A 16 5.31 0.35 -19.96
N HIS A 17 5.58 0.38 -21.27
CA HIS A 17 5.74 1.62 -22.03
C HIS A 17 4.40 2.34 -22.07
N LEU A 18 4.23 3.37 -21.24
CA LEU A 18 3.16 4.35 -21.43
C LEU A 18 3.63 5.33 -22.50
N ALA A 19 3.23 5.06 -23.74
CA ALA A 19 3.23 6.06 -24.81
C ALA A 19 2.39 7.26 -24.34
N VAL A 20 3.01 8.43 -24.26
CA VAL A 20 2.35 9.70 -23.99
C VAL A 20 1.64 10.14 -25.27
N PRO A 21 0.31 10.31 -25.31
CA PRO A 21 -0.30 11.05 -26.39
C PRO A 21 -0.08 12.55 -26.12
N THR A 22 0.78 13.17 -26.93
CA THR A 22 0.87 14.62 -27.03
C THR A 22 -0.43 15.14 -27.64
N VAL A 23 -1.39 15.54 -26.81
CA VAL A 23 -2.52 16.36 -27.26
C VAL A 23 -2.03 17.81 -27.30
N SER A 24 -1.61 18.22 -28.49
CA SER A 24 -1.58 19.63 -28.88
C SER A 24 -3.03 20.07 -29.03
N HIS A 25 -3.48 21.04 -28.23
CA HIS A 25 -4.58 21.92 -28.64
C HIS A 25 -4.40 23.32 -28.05
N ALA A 26 -4.63 24.27 -28.94
CA ALA A 26 -4.43 25.68 -28.81
C ALA A 26 -5.39 26.32 -27.79
N GLN A 27 -5.03 27.55 -27.42
CA GLN A 27 -5.89 28.53 -26.74
C GLN A 27 -7.32 28.49 -27.27
N ASP A 28 -8.30 28.56 -26.36
CA ASP A 28 -9.26 29.65 -26.40
C ASP A 28 -9.84 29.93 -25.02
N LYS A 29 -9.93 31.24 -24.74
CA LYS A 29 -10.54 31.83 -23.56
C LYS A 29 -12.06 31.71 -23.71
N ASP A 30 -12.76 31.29 -22.67
CA ASP A 30 -14.06 31.86 -22.28
C ASP A 30 -14.56 31.26 -20.96
N GLU A 31 -14.96 32.16 -20.06
CA GLU A 31 -15.52 31.90 -18.74
C GLU A 31 -16.85 31.11 -18.83
N LYS A 32 -16.89 29.89 -18.26
CA LYS A 32 -18.14 29.21 -17.88
C LYS A 32 -17.95 28.43 -16.56
N PRO A 33 -18.96 28.42 -15.67
CA PRO A 33 -18.83 27.85 -14.33
C PRO A 33 -18.55 26.35 -14.42
N LEU A 34 -17.66 25.85 -13.55
CA LEU A 34 -17.30 24.44 -13.42
C LEU A 34 -18.57 23.57 -13.30
N LYS A 35 -19.05 23.06 -14.43
CA LYS A 35 -19.94 21.90 -14.46
C LYS A 35 -19.04 20.73 -14.12
N ILE A 36 -19.15 20.24 -12.88
CA ILE A 36 -18.54 18.98 -12.46
C ILE A 36 -19.07 17.90 -13.40
N ASP A 37 -18.25 17.54 -14.37
CA ASP A 37 -18.62 16.69 -15.48
C ASP A 37 -18.78 15.25 -14.98
N LYS A 38 -19.95 14.66 -15.25
CA LYS A 38 -20.31 13.28 -14.87
C LYS A 38 -19.28 12.25 -15.37
N SER A 39 -18.53 12.60 -16.43
CA SER A 39 -17.40 11.85 -16.99
C SER A 39 -16.34 11.41 -15.96
N THR A 40 -16.01 12.25 -14.99
CA THR A 40 -14.92 11.95 -14.03
C THR A 40 -15.37 10.95 -12.96
N SER A 41 -16.62 11.08 -12.50
CA SER A 41 -17.26 10.13 -11.59
C SER A 41 -17.41 8.75 -12.24
N ASP A 42 -17.82 8.72 -13.51
CA ASP A 42 -18.06 7.47 -14.23
C ASP A 42 -16.76 6.72 -14.54
N LYS A 43 -15.65 7.44 -14.79
CA LYS A 43 -14.31 6.84 -14.89
C LYS A 43 -13.79 6.32 -13.57
N ALA A 44 -13.96 7.08 -12.48
CA ALA A 44 -13.61 6.61 -11.14
C ALA A 44 -14.41 5.36 -10.76
N LYS A 45 -15.70 5.29 -11.13
CA LYS A 45 -16.53 4.10 -10.95
C LYS A 45 -16.09 2.93 -11.83
N GLN A 46 -15.73 3.15 -13.09
CA GLN A 46 -15.21 2.07 -13.95
C GLN A 46 -13.84 1.56 -13.51
N MET A 47 -12.93 2.44 -13.08
CA MET A 47 -11.66 2.03 -12.48
C MET A 47 -11.88 1.29 -11.17
N LEU A 48 -12.81 1.78 -10.33
CA LEU A 48 -13.23 1.08 -9.13
C LEU A 48 -13.75 -0.31 -9.51
N GLU A 49 -14.69 -0.44 -10.44
CA GLU A 49 -15.26 -1.72 -10.89
C GLU A 49 -14.19 -2.66 -11.48
N LYS A 50 -13.21 -2.13 -12.21
CA LYS A 50 -12.10 -2.91 -12.74
C LYS A 50 -11.14 -3.38 -11.64
N LEU A 51 -10.76 -2.49 -10.73
CA LEU A 51 -9.93 -2.82 -9.56
C LEU A 51 -10.66 -3.79 -8.61
N VAL A 52 -11.97 -3.63 -8.46
CA VAL A 52 -12.90 -4.52 -7.76
C VAL A 52 -12.91 -5.89 -8.42
N GLY A 53 -12.96 -5.95 -9.75
CA GLY A 53 -12.91 -7.20 -10.52
C GLY A 53 -11.58 -7.94 -10.34
N GLU A 54 -10.45 -7.25 -10.47
CA GLU A 54 -9.12 -7.83 -10.28
C GLU A 54 -8.87 -8.30 -8.85
N ALA A 55 -9.42 -7.60 -7.85
CA ALA A 55 -9.29 -8.00 -6.46
C ALA A 55 -10.20 -9.19 -6.13
N LYS A 56 -11.41 -9.29 -6.70
CA LYS A 56 -12.26 -10.49 -6.59
C LYS A 56 -11.61 -11.74 -7.18
N GLU A 57 -10.87 -11.62 -8.28
CA GLU A 57 -10.15 -12.76 -8.84
C GLU A 57 -8.96 -13.17 -7.96
N ALA A 58 -8.24 -12.22 -7.37
CA ALA A 58 -7.20 -12.53 -6.38
C ALA A 58 -7.76 -13.23 -5.12
N VAL A 59 -8.99 -12.91 -4.70
CA VAL A 59 -9.69 -13.56 -3.57
C VAL A 59 -10.00 -15.03 -3.84
N LYS A 60 -10.37 -15.37 -5.09
CA LYS A 60 -10.65 -16.77 -5.46
C LYS A 60 -9.43 -17.67 -5.29
N GLU A 61 -8.22 -17.16 -5.52
CA GLU A 61 -6.97 -17.91 -5.37
C GLU A 61 -6.42 -17.96 -3.93
N SER A 62 -6.83 -17.03 -3.05
CA SER A 62 -6.19 -16.80 -1.74
C SER A 62 -7.03 -17.15 -0.51
N GLY A 63 -8.23 -17.73 -0.67
CA GLY A 63 -9.03 -18.27 0.44
C GLY A 63 -9.58 -17.20 1.41
N GLU A 64 -9.65 -17.51 2.72
CA GLU A 64 -10.24 -16.63 3.74
C GLU A 64 -9.48 -15.31 3.92
N LYS A 65 -8.14 -15.32 3.85
CA LYS A 65 -7.31 -14.10 3.90
C LYS A 65 -7.58 -13.16 2.72
N GLY A 66 -7.89 -13.73 1.55
CA GLY A 66 -8.30 -12.96 0.39
C GLY A 66 -9.60 -12.18 0.63
N LYS A 67 -10.59 -12.82 1.28
CA LYS A 67 -11.89 -12.19 1.58
C LYS A 67 -11.76 -11.02 2.56
N ASP A 68 -10.92 -11.16 3.58
CA ASP A 68 -10.66 -10.06 4.54
C ASP A 68 -9.97 -8.87 3.87
N LEU A 69 -8.93 -9.15 3.07
CA LEU A 69 -8.25 -8.13 2.26
C LEU A 69 -9.22 -7.41 1.33
N TRP A 70 -10.18 -8.14 0.76
CA TRP A 70 -11.21 -7.60 -0.13
C TRP A 70 -12.20 -6.67 0.57
N GLU A 71 -12.75 -7.08 1.71
CA GLU A 71 -13.66 -6.25 2.51
C GLU A 71 -12.98 -4.96 2.95
N ARG A 72 -11.74 -5.03 3.46
CA ARG A 72 -10.94 -3.86 3.83
C ARG A 72 -10.65 -2.94 2.64
N THR A 73 -10.27 -3.52 1.50
CA THR A 73 -10.03 -2.74 0.28
C THR A 73 -11.31 -2.00 -0.11
N LYS A 74 -12.44 -2.71 -0.17
CA LYS A 74 -13.73 -2.11 -0.53
C LYS A 74 -14.11 -0.97 0.41
N GLU A 75 -13.98 -1.18 1.72
CA GLU A 75 -14.23 -0.13 2.73
C GLU A 75 -13.37 1.11 2.43
N ASN A 76 -12.05 0.94 2.30
CA ASN A 76 -11.12 2.05 2.08
C ASN A 76 -11.40 2.82 0.78
N PHE A 77 -11.82 2.14 -0.29
CA PHE A 77 -12.16 2.77 -1.56
C PHE A 77 -13.46 3.58 -1.50
N THR A 78 -14.37 3.27 -0.56
CA THR A 78 -15.62 4.02 -0.37
C THR A 78 -15.46 5.27 0.51
N MET A 79 -14.38 5.38 1.29
CA MET A 79 -14.09 6.54 2.13
C MET A 79 -13.66 7.75 1.30
N SER A 80 -13.79 8.98 1.79
CA SER A 80 -13.12 10.14 1.16
C SER A 80 -11.60 10.03 1.30
N ARG A 81 -10.84 10.72 0.42
CA ARG A 81 -9.37 10.76 0.49
C ARG A 81 -8.87 11.26 1.85
N GLU A 82 -9.49 12.30 2.39
CA GLU A 82 -9.16 12.85 3.70
C GLU A 82 -9.43 11.86 4.84
N ALA A 83 -10.61 11.23 4.84
CA ALA A 83 -10.97 10.24 5.86
C ALA A 83 -10.03 9.02 5.82
N TYR A 84 -9.70 8.56 4.61
CA TYR A 84 -8.73 7.49 4.41
C TYR A 84 -7.35 7.87 4.95
N VAL A 85 -6.82 9.04 4.58
CA VAL A 85 -5.51 9.53 5.08
C VAL A 85 -5.48 9.58 6.60
N LYS A 86 -6.56 10.07 7.24
CA LYS A 86 -6.66 10.10 8.70
C LYS A 86 -6.64 8.69 9.30
N LYS A 87 -7.38 7.74 8.73
CA LYS A 87 -7.40 6.33 9.14
C LYS A 87 -5.99 5.73 9.04
N VAL A 88 -5.29 5.94 7.93
CA VAL A 88 -3.94 5.42 7.71
C VAL A 88 -2.92 6.03 8.67
N ASN A 89 -2.96 7.35 8.90
CA ASN A 89 -2.07 8.00 9.87
C ASN A 89 -2.25 7.42 11.28
N SER A 90 -3.50 7.14 11.67
CA SER A 90 -3.78 6.46 12.94
C SER A 90 -3.20 5.05 12.97
N ALA A 91 -3.37 4.28 11.90
CA ALA A 91 -2.83 2.92 11.80
C ALA A 91 -1.29 2.90 11.87
N LEU A 92 -0.62 3.81 11.16
CA LEU A 92 0.84 3.94 11.21
C LEU A 92 1.33 4.31 12.62
N ALA A 93 0.61 5.17 13.34
CA ALA A 93 0.94 5.52 14.72
C ALA A 93 0.77 4.31 15.67
N THR A 94 -0.30 3.53 15.49
CA THR A 94 -0.49 2.27 16.24
C THR A 94 0.64 1.29 15.98
N MET A 95 1.00 1.06 14.71
CA MET A 95 2.10 0.16 14.34
C MET A 95 3.45 0.62 14.91
N ASP A 96 3.71 1.93 14.94
CA ASP A 96 4.91 2.50 15.57
C ASP A 96 4.97 2.13 17.06
N ALA A 97 3.86 2.32 17.78
CA ALA A 97 3.75 1.98 19.19
C ALA A 97 3.92 0.46 19.43
N GLU A 98 3.35 -0.39 18.58
CA GLU A 98 3.52 -1.84 18.66
C GLU A 98 4.97 -2.28 18.44
N ILE A 99 5.66 -1.68 17.45
CA ILE A 99 7.09 -1.90 17.21
C ILE A 99 7.92 -1.43 18.42
N GLN A 100 7.53 -0.32 19.06
CA GLN A 100 8.19 0.17 20.26
C GLN A 100 8.02 -0.82 21.43
N VAL A 101 6.82 -1.37 21.63
CA VAL A 101 6.58 -2.41 22.64
C VAL A 101 7.44 -3.65 22.38
N LEU A 102 7.59 -4.06 21.12
CA LEU A 102 8.49 -5.17 20.75
C LEU A 102 9.98 -4.85 21.04
N ALA A 103 10.39 -3.60 20.83
CA ALA A 103 11.76 -3.15 21.06
C ALA A 103 12.12 -3.02 22.55
N GLU A 104 11.15 -2.60 23.36
CA GLU A 104 11.32 -2.40 24.81
C GLU A 104 10.94 -3.65 25.62
N GLY A 105 10.31 -4.63 24.97
CA GLY A 105 9.90 -5.89 25.57
C GLY A 105 11.07 -6.64 26.19
N GLY A 106 10.90 -7.11 27.42
CA GLY A 106 11.92 -7.85 28.17
C GLY A 106 11.86 -9.37 28.00
N SER A 107 11.21 -9.89 26.95
CA SER A 107 11.08 -11.34 26.78
C SER A 107 12.42 -11.98 26.40
N ALA A 108 12.55 -13.29 26.65
CA ALA A 108 13.77 -14.02 26.31
C ALA A 108 14.05 -14.02 24.79
N VAL A 109 13.03 -13.77 23.97
CA VAL A 109 13.14 -13.72 22.51
C VAL A 109 13.62 -12.36 22.03
N THR A 110 13.12 -11.26 22.61
CA THR A 110 13.47 -9.88 22.19
C THR A 110 14.94 -9.54 22.44
N THR A 111 15.61 -10.25 23.35
CA THR A 111 17.05 -10.09 23.61
C THR A 111 17.96 -10.77 22.58
N ARG A 112 17.41 -11.63 21.71
CA ARG A 112 18.16 -12.39 20.69
C ARG A 112 18.49 -11.51 19.48
N ASP A 113 19.68 -11.67 18.91
CA ASP A 113 20.16 -10.79 17.85
C ASP A 113 19.37 -10.88 16.53
N TYR A 114 18.86 -12.07 16.17
CA TYR A 114 17.97 -12.19 15.02
C TYR A 114 16.68 -11.40 15.23
N PHE A 115 16.15 -11.38 16.46
CA PHE A 115 14.90 -10.68 16.77
C PHE A 115 15.12 -9.16 16.79
N LYS A 116 16.26 -8.69 17.28
CA LYS A 116 16.67 -7.28 17.13
C LYS A 116 16.76 -6.86 15.66
N THR A 117 17.31 -7.72 14.81
CA THR A 117 17.38 -7.48 13.35
C THR A 117 15.98 -7.43 12.74
N ARG A 118 15.07 -8.29 13.21
CA ARG A 118 13.65 -8.28 12.80
C ARG A 118 12.96 -6.97 13.21
N ILE A 119 13.16 -6.49 14.43
CA ILE A 119 12.63 -5.18 14.89
C ILE A 119 13.14 -4.05 14.01
N GLU A 120 14.44 -4.04 13.67
CA GLU A 120 15.01 -3.03 12.78
C GLU A 120 14.39 -3.07 11.37
N ALA A 121 14.15 -4.27 10.84
CA ALA A 121 13.45 -4.43 9.57
C ALA A 121 12.00 -3.90 9.63
N LEU A 122 11.29 -4.12 10.75
CA LEU A 122 9.94 -3.56 10.96
C LEU A 122 9.96 -2.03 10.97
N LYS A 123 10.94 -1.41 11.65
CA LYS A 123 11.11 0.06 11.67
C LYS A 123 11.36 0.62 10.26
N GLN A 124 12.26 -0.02 9.50
CA GLN A 124 12.55 0.38 8.12
C GLN A 124 11.32 0.25 7.22
N HIS A 125 10.51 -0.79 7.42
CA HIS A 125 9.28 -0.97 6.66
C HIS A 125 8.21 0.07 7.06
N LEU A 126 8.08 0.40 8.35
CA LEU A 126 7.23 1.50 8.80
C LEU A 126 7.63 2.84 8.16
N ASP A 127 8.93 3.15 8.12
CA ASP A 127 9.45 4.35 7.47
C ASP A 127 9.23 4.35 5.95
N TYR A 128 9.29 3.18 5.33
CA TYR A 128 8.88 3.03 3.93
C TYR A 128 7.39 3.36 3.76
N CYS A 129 6.49 2.82 4.58
CA CYS A 129 5.07 3.12 4.53
C CYS A 129 4.78 4.61 4.77
N LYS A 130 5.43 5.24 5.75
CA LYS A 130 5.31 6.70 5.99
C LYS A 130 5.67 7.52 4.75
N ARG A 131 6.79 7.18 4.08
CA ARG A 131 7.20 7.83 2.82
C ARG A 131 6.25 7.52 1.67
N ASP A 132 5.74 6.30 1.58
CA ASP A 132 4.84 5.91 0.52
C ASP A 132 3.46 6.59 0.64
N LEU A 133 2.97 6.80 1.86
CA LEU A 133 1.79 7.62 2.12
C LEU A 133 2.00 9.06 1.66
N ALA A 134 3.16 9.67 1.93
CA ALA A 134 3.48 11.01 1.46
C ALA A 134 3.43 11.08 -0.08
N ARG A 135 4.04 10.11 -0.77
CA ARG A 135 3.96 9.99 -2.25
C ARG A 135 2.54 9.77 -2.77
N LEU A 136 1.73 9.01 -2.03
CA LEU A 136 0.33 8.79 -2.35
C LEU A 136 -0.48 10.09 -2.24
N GLN A 137 -0.21 10.91 -1.21
CA GLN A 137 -0.84 12.22 -1.01
C GLN A 137 -0.47 13.24 -2.09
N GLU A 138 0.66 13.09 -2.77
CA GLU A 138 1.07 13.91 -3.92
C GLU A 138 0.31 13.58 -5.21
N ALA A 139 -0.57 12.57 -5.23
CA ALA A 139 -1.32 12.20 -6.42
C ALA A 139 -2.19 13.39 -6.94
N PRO A 140 -2.12 13.72 -8.24
CA PRO A 140 -2.73 14.93 -8.81
C PRO A 140 -4.26 14.86 -8.93
N SER A 141 -4.84 13.68 -8.78
CA SER A 141 -6.28 13.45 -8.83
C SER A 141 -6.67 12.31 -7.91
N ASP A 142 -7.96 12.25 -7.57
CA ASP A 142 -8.50 11.14 -6.78
C ASP A 142 -8.41 9.81 -7.53
N GLU A 143 -8.54 9.80 -8.85
CA GLU A 143 -8.34 8.58 -9.65
C GLU A 143 -6.90 8.06 -9.53
N ALA A 144 -5.91 8.95 -9.71
CA ALA A 144 -4.50 8.60 -9.54
C ALA A 144 -4.18 8.14 -8.11
N PHE A 145 -4.84 8.74 -7.11
CA PHE A 145 -4.78 8.31 -5.73
C PHE A 145 -5.28 6.86 -5.57
N ARG A 146 -6.48 6.54 -6.06
CA ARG A 146 -7.08 5.20 -5.94
C ARG A 146 -6.28 4.09 -6.59
N VAL A 147 -5.68 4.36 -7.76
CA VAL A 147 -4.82 3.37 -8.43
C VAL A 147 -3.61 3.03 -7.57
N LYS A 148 -2.97 4.04 -6.97
CA LYS A 148 -1.78 3.85 -6.11
C LYS A 148 -2.15 3.32 -4.72
N GLN A 149 -3.32 3.67 -4.20
CA GLN A 149 -3.81 3.27 -2.88
C GLN A 149 -3.77 1.76 -2.69
N ARG A 150 -4.14 0.96 -3.70
CA ARG A 150 -4.09 -0.51 -3.61
C ARG A 150 -2.68 -1.05 -3.35
N GLY A 151 -1.67 -0.44 -3.96
CA GLY A 151 -0.28 -0.83 -3.74
C GLY A 151 0.17 -0.51 -2.32
N PHE A 152 -0.18 0.68 -1.85
CA PHE A 152 0.07 1.10 -0.48
C PHE A 152 -0.65 0.22 0.55
N ASP A 153 -1.94 -0.06 0.36
CA ASP A 153 -2.77 -0.87 1.26
C ASP A 153 -2.17 -2.27 1.46
N ARG A 154 -1.59 -2.87 0.42
CA ARG A 154 -0.87 -4.15 0.52
C ARG A 154 0.41 -4.05 1.35
N GLY A 155 1.18 -2.98 1.20
CA GLY A 155 2.40 -2.76 1.98
C GLY A 155 2.07 -2.57 3.47
N LEU A 156 1.05 -1.76 3.75
CA LEU A 156 0.55 -1.54 5.11
C LEU A 156 0.04 -2.84 5.75
N ASP A 157 -0.68 -3.66 4.98
CA ASP A 157 -1.16 -4.97 5.46
C ASP A 157 0.00 -5.93 5.76
N PHE A 158 0.99 -5.99 4.86
CA PHE A 158 2.17 -6.81 5.08
C PHE A 158 2.94 -6.39 6.34
N LEU A 159 3.04 -5.08 6.62
CA LEU A 159 3.64 -4.58 7.86
C LEU A 159 2.86 -5.08 9.09
N GLY A 160 1.53 -4.89 9.10
CA GLY A 160 0.67 -5.33 10.20
C GLY A 160 0.82 -6.83 10.50
N GLN A 161 0.76 -7.68 9.47
CA GLN A 161 0.95 -9.12 9.64
C GLN A 161 2.32 -9.49 10.22
N ASN A 162 3.38 -8.78 9.83
CA ASN A 162 4.72 -9.06 10.34
C ASN A 162 4.93 -8.58 11.79
N ILE A 163 4.20 -7.53 12.20
CA ILE A 163 4.13 -7.06 13.59
C ILE A 163 3.39 -8.10 14.43
N GLU A 164 2.22 -8.57 14.00
CA GLU A 164 1.44 -9.63 14.68
C GLU A 164 2.29 -10.89 14.88
N LEU A 165 2.93 -11.39 13.82
CA LEU A 165 3.84 -12.53 13.91
C LEU A 165 5.05 -12.29 14.83
N ALA A 166 5.46 -11.03 15.04
CA ALA A 166 6.55 -10.71 15.96
C ALA A 166 6.04 -10.65 17.41
N GLN A 167 4.82 -10.16 17.62
CA GLN A 167 4.13 -10.17 18.92
C GLN A 167 3.88 -11.60 19.39
N GLU A 168 3.35 -12.47 18.53
CA GLU A 168 3.15 -13.89 18.83
C GLU A 168 4.46 -14.57 19.26
N GLU A 169 5.56 -14.34 18.54
CA GLU A 169 6.87 -14.90 18.87
C GLU A 169 7.44 -14.34 20.18
N ALA A 170 7.16 -13.07 20.48
CA ALA A 170 7.55 -12.42 21.72
C ALA A 170 6.66 -12.78 22.92
N GLY A 171 5.52 -13.44 22.69
CA GLY A 171 4.52 -13.80 23.69
C GLY A 171 3.65 -12.63 24.16
N LEU A 172 3.34 -11.69 23.26
CA LEU A 172 2.49 -10.51 23.48
C LEU A 172 1.09 -10.69 22.89
#